data_AF-A0A0W8ICS7-F1
#
_entry.id   AF-A0A0W8ICS7-F1
#
_cell.length_a   1.000
_cell.length_b   1.000
_cell.length_c   1.000
_cell.angle_alpha   90.00
_cell.angle_beta   90.00
_cell.angle_gamma   90.00
#
_symmetry.space_group_name_H-M   'P 1'
#
loop_
_entity.id
_entity.type
_entity.pdbx_description
1 polymer ?
#
loop_
_entity_poly.entity_id
_entity_poly.type
_entity_poly.pdbx_seq_one_letter_code
_entity_poly.pdbx_strand_id
1 'polypeptide(L)'
;MFVTGLTRIMRTAGVEYEVVTGWEKRSLWRAGLSNTIKACMWHDTQSADAAFAGGQDAPTLGYVTSGLGYPLYNVLFGRSGKAYIVAAGSAAHAGKGSGGGMTRDDANREAIAFSFDANQSRYPVTAAQLESAAKVGKAMTNDWGGNLVHMMHGEWNPRDRHDPTRIPGGWSALKAAIERGSWSDVAPSSTGTRSHTVTAGETLSAIADRYSVSVDTLVTANKLANPNLLQVGQKLTIPGGKAAKSPASAPAAPKPNTPAGSYADRTSWPERPIQQRINDQLWEDNAYESTKFALVEALRRAGYGTDSTTSWGRLQQISRWLRGRHELRGPETQVEIWKRFQTFLKSVNRYAGAIDGIPGPQTTRGIFGWLNDIRSAYL
;
A
#
# COMPACT_ATOMS: atom_id res chain seq x y z
N MET A 1 6.55 -1.57 11.55
CA MET A 1 6.87 -2.71 10.67
C MET A 1 7.79 -2.28 9.54
N PHE A 2 8.43 -3.26 8.89
CA PHE A 2 9.28 -3.04 7.71
C PHE A 2 8.64 -3.73 6.52
N VAL A 3 8.47 -3.00 5.43
CA VAL A 3 7.82 -3.47 4.20
C VAL A 3 8.88 -4.12 3.32
N THR A 4 9.06 -5.42 3.49
CA THR A 4 10.03 -6.23 2.72
C THR A 4 9.49 -6.72 1.38
N GLY A 5 8.19 -6.55 1.12
CA GLY A 5 7.55 -7.00 -0.13
C GLY A 5 7.80 -6.12 -1.36
N LEU A 6 8.56 -5.02 -1.26
CA LEU A 6 8.76 -4.09 -2.38
C LEU A 6 9.45 -4.74 -3.58
N THR A 7 10.41 -5.65 -3.36
CA THR A 7 11.07 -6.39 -4.45
C THR A 7 10.10 -7.29 -5.21
N ARG A 8 9.16 -7.93 -4.50
CA ARG A 8 8.07 -8.71 -5.10
C ARG A 8 7.18 -7.81 -5.94
N ILE A 9 6.79 -6.64 -5.42
CA ILE A 9 5.99 -5.67 -6.17
C ILE A 9 6.68 -5.27 -7.47
N MET A 10 7.97 -4.92 -7.43
CA MET A 10 8.72 -4.53 -8.64
C MET A 10 8.76 -5.66 -9.67
N ARG A 11 9.00 -6.91 -9.22
CA ARG A 11 9.01 -8.09 -10.08
C ARG A 11 7.64 -8.34 -10.71
N THR A 12 6.56 -8.29 -9.93
CA THR A 12 5.18 -8.45 -10.43
C THR A 12 4.81 -7.36 -11.42
N ALA A 13 5.28 -6.13 -11.18
CA ALA A 13 5.06 -5.00 -12.07
C ALA A 13 5.87 -5.08 -13.38
N GLY A 14 6.86 -5.99 -13.47
CA GLY A 14 7.77 -6.06 -14.62
C GLY A 14 8.63 -4.80 -14.75
N VAL A 15 8.97 -4.16 -13.63
CA VAL A 15 9.79 -2.94 -13.58
C VAL A 15 11.21 -3.32 -13.16
N GLU A 16 12.21 -2.83 -13.92
CA GLU A 16 13.61 -2.98 -13.53
C GLU A 16 13.85 -2.29 -12.19
N TYR A 17 14.53 -2.96 -11.27
CA TYR A 17 14.80 -2.39 -9.96
C TYR A 17 16.17 -2.75 -9.43
N GLU A 18 16.65 -1.89 -8.54
CA GLU A 18 17.84 -2.10 -7.74
C GLU A 18 17.51 -1.94 -6.26
N VAL A 19 18.15 -2.78 -5.46
CA VAL A 19 18.01 -2.76 -4.02
C VAL A 19 19.20 -2.00 -3.43
N VAL A 20 18.95 -0.84 -2.82
CA VAL A 20 20.03 -0.05 -2.20
C VAL A 20 20.56 -0.81 -0.99
N THR A 21 21.87 -0.96 -0.88
CA THR A 21 22.52 -1.66 0.24
C THR A 21 21.99 -1.19 1.59
N GLY A 22 21.55 -2.11 2.44
CA GLY A 22 21.01 -1.81 3.77
C GLY A 22 19.54 -1.34 3.83
N TRP A 23 18.81 -1.32 2.72
CA TRP A 23 17.41 -0.86 2.67
C TRP A 23 16.48 -1.53 3.69
N GLU A 24 16.65 -2.84 3.96
CA GLU A 24 15.78 -3.64 4.84
C GLU A 24 15.75 -3.12 6.27
N LYS A 25 16.85 -2.48 6.69
CA LYS A 25 17.02 -1.91 8.04
C LYS A 25 16.88 -0.39 8.04
N ARG A 26 16.78 0.23 6.87
CA ARG A 26 16.77 1.70 6.73
C ARG A 26 15.39 2.24 7.09
N SER A 27 15.37 3.19 8.01
CA SER A 27 14.16 3.86 8.47
C SER A 27 14.47 5.18 9.16
N LEU A 28 13.55 6.15 9.09
CA LEU A 28 13.55 7.35 9.93
C LEU A 28 13.28 6.99 11.41
N TRP A 29 12.32 6.11 11.71
CA TRP A 29 12.05 5.66 13.07
C TRP A 29 12.44 4.20 13.28
N ARG A 30 13.00 3.87 14.45
CA ARG A 30 13.37 2.49 14.81
C ARG A 30 12.22 1.48 14.66
N ALA A 31 10.98 1.91 14.88
CA ALA A 31 9.78 1.07 14.76
C ALA A 31 9.34 0.83 13.29
N GLY A 32 9.91 1.54 12.33
CA GLY A 32 9.53 1.50 10.92
C GLY A 32 8.21 2.22 10.65
N LEU A 33 7.42 1.65 9.73
CA LEU A 33 6.07 2.09 9.39
C LEU A 33 5.05 1.62 10.45
N SER A 34 3.85 2.18 10.41
CA SER A 34 2.68 1.67 11.14
C SER A 34 2.34 0.25 10.70
N ASN A 35 1.66 -0.51 11.57
CA ASN A 35 1.14 -1.83 11.21
C ASN A 35 -0.09 -1.75 10.26
N THR A 36 -0.58 -0.54 10.00
CA THR A 36 -1.66 -0.25 9.06
C THR A 36 -1.15 0.76 8.02
N ILE A 37 -0.66 0.27 6.88
CA ILE A 37 -0.41 1.13 5.72
C ILE A 37 -1.75 1.46 5.09
N LYS A 38 -1.94 2.73 4.77
CA LYS A 38 -3.19 3.24 4.20
C LYS A 38 -2.99 3.85 2.83
N ALA A 39 -1.76 4.27 2.49
CA ALA A 39 -1.50 4.95 1.24
C ALA A 39 -0.14 4.64 0.61
N CYS A 40 -0.09 4.85 -0.71
CA CYS A 40 1.13 5.12 -1.45
C CYS A 40 1.18 6.63 -1.72
N MET A 41 2.17 7.33 -1.18
CA MET A 41 2.35 8.77 -1.38
C MET A 41 3.38 9.02 -2.48
N TRP A 42 3.00 9.83 -3.47
CA TRP A 42 3.80 10.11 -4.66
C TRP A 42 4.40 11.52 -4.59
N HIS A 43 5.67 11.61 -4.97
CA HIS A 43 6.51 12.80 -4.89
C HIS A 43 7.36 12.96 -6.15
N ASP A 44 7.99 14.12 -6.28
CA ASP A 44 9.23 14.27 -7.02
C ASP A 44 10.31 14.87 -6.09
N THR A 45 11.57 14.72 -6.47
CA THR A 45 12.69 15.15 -5.59
C THR A 45 12.87 16.67 -5.52
N GLN A 46 12.35 17.41 -6.51
CA GLN A 46 12.51 18.85 -6.67
C GLN A 46 13.96 19.35 -6.54
N SER A 47 14.92 18.52 -6.91
CA SER A 47 16.34 18.88 -6.81
C SER A 47 16.74 19.93 -7.85
N ALA A 48 17.74 20.74 -7.53
CA ALA A 48 18.26 21.75 -8.45
C ALA A 48 18.76 21.13 -9.75
N ASP A 49 18.70 21.88 -10.86
CA ASP A 49 19.16 21.41 -12.19
C ASP A 49 20.60 20.86 -12.16
N ALA A 50 21.46 21.42 -11.30
CA ALA A 50 22.85 20.98 -11.14
C ALA A 50 22.98 19.51 -10.69
N ALA A 51 22.01 18.98 -9.94
CA ALA A 51 22.01 17.57 -9.54
C ALA A 51 21.96 16.63 -10.75
N PHE A 52 21.30 17.04 -11.82
CA PHE A 52 21.07 16.24 -13.02
C PHE A 52 22.13 16.45 -14.12
N ALA A 53 23.09 17.36 -13.92
CA ALA A 53 24.08 17.74 -14.92
C ALA A 53 25.00 16.59 -15.33
N GLY A 54 25.22 15.62 -14.44
CA GLY A 54 26.09 14.46 -14.70
C GLY A 54 25.45 13.35 -15.54
N GLY A 55 24.17 13.46 -15.90
CA GLY A 55 23.48 12.49 -16.75
C GLY A 55 23.27 11.11 -16.13
N GLN A 56 23.44 10.96 -14.81
CA GLN A 56 23.15 9.72 -14.12
C GLN A 56 21.65 9.39 -14.19
N ASP A 57 21.33 8.11 -14.06
CA ASP A 57 19.94 7.66 -14.02
C ASP A 57 19.21 8.11 -12.74
N ALA A 58 19.85 8.00 -11.58
CA ALA A 58 19.27 8.44 -10.30
C ALA A 58 20.22 9.40 -9.56
N PRO A 59 20.44 10.63 -10.08
CA PRO A 59 21.39 11.58 -9.51
C PRO A 59 21.12 11.94 -8.05
N THR A 60 19.88 11.85 -7.57
CA THR A 60 19.52 12.22 -6.19
C THR A 60 19.53 11.03 -5.23
N LEU A 61 19.83 9.81 -5.71
CA LEU A 61 19.75 8.57 -4.92
C LEU A 61 20.53 8.64 -3.61
N GLY A 62 21.74 9.18 -3.63
CA GLY A 62 22.57 9.32 -2.41
C GLY A 62 21.90 10.24 -1.38
N TYR A 63 21.32 11.35 -1.82
CA TYR A 63 20.61 12.29 -0.95
C TYR A 63 19.29 11.72 -0.43
N VAL A 64 18.52 11.05 -1.28
CA VAL A 64 17.29 10.34 -0.89
C VAL A 64 17.57 9.23 0.12
N THR A 65 18.73 8.59 0.03
CA THR A 65 19.12 7.48 0.90
C THR A 65 19.51 7.96 2.29
N SER A 66 20.32 9.02 2.39
CA SER A 66 20.91 9.43 3.67
C SER A 66 21.36 10.89 3.74
N GLY A 67 20.95 11.76 2.82
CA GLY A 67 21.41 13.15 2.75
C GLY A 67 21.13 13.97 4.01
N LEU A 68 20.05 13.60 4.74
CA LEU A 68 19.70 14.20 6.03
C LEU A 68 19.94 13.24 7.22
N GLY A 69 20.67 12.15 7.02
CA GLY A 69 20.91 11.10 8.02
C GLY A 69 19.79 10.05 8.13
N TYR A 70 18.77 10.14 7.27
CA TYR A 70 17.63 9.22 7.22
C TYR A 70 17.08 9.13 5.77
N PRO A 71 16.31 8.06 5.45
CA PRO A 71 15.70 7.94 4.13
C PRO A 71 14.59 8.99 3.93
N LEU A 72 14.57 9.60 2.74
CA LEU A 72 13.51 10.52 2.34
C LEU A 72 12.34 9.78 1.71
N TYR A 73 12.58 8.73 0.95
CA TYR A 73 11.55 7.93 0.29
C TYR A 73 11.80 6.42 0.45
N ASN A 74 10.77 5.60 0.26
CA ASN A 74 10.91 4.14 0.22
C ASN A 74 11.39 3.66 -1.14
N VAL A 75 10.93 4.30 -2.22
CA VAL A 75 11.29 3.99 -3.60
C VAL A 75 11.56 5.29 -4.37
N LEU A 76 12.65 5.31 -5.12
CA LEU A 76 12.98 6.38 -6.08
C LEU A 76 12.93 5.81 -7.50
N PHE A 77 12.21 6.44 -8.42
CA PHE A 77 12.27 6.11 -9.84
C PHE A 77 13.33 6.99 -10.51
N GLY A 78 14.40 6.36 -11.02
CA GLY A 78 15.40 7.02 -11.86
C GLY A 78 14.82 7.50 -13.18
N ARG A 79 15.57 8.32 -13.91
CA ARG A 79 15.17 8.95 -15.19
C ARG A 79 14.71 7.94 -16.24
N SER A 80 15.32 6.75 -16.27
CA SER A 80 15.00 5.62 -17.15
C SER A 80 13.74 4.85 -16.76
N GLY A 81 13.14 5.12 -15.59
CA GLY A 81 12.05 4.33 -15.01
C GLY A 81 12.52 3.22 -14.07
N LYS A 82 13.81 2.90 -14.03
CA LYS A 82 14.36 1.94 -13.05
C LYS A 82 14.03 2.39 -11.61
N ALA A 83 13.52 1.46 -10.82
CA ALA A 83 13.15 1.70 -9.43
C ALA A 83 14.31 1.36 -8.47
N TYR A 84 14.64 2.29 -7.58
CA TYR A 84 15.63 2.08 -6.52
C TYR A 84 14.89 1.92 -5.20
N ILE A 85 14.99 0.74 -4.60
CA ILE A 85 14.36 0.43 -3.31
C ILE A 85 15.29 0.92 -2.21
N VAL A 86 14.89 2.00 -1.54
CA VAL A 86 15.71 2.75 -0.59
C VAL A 86 15.45 2.33 0.84
N ALA A 87 14.21 2.14 1.27
CA ALA A 87 13.92 1.86 2.67
C ALA A 87 12.71 0.94 2.84
N ALA A 88 12.85 -0.06 3.72
CA ALA A 88 11.73 -0.89 4.15
C ALA A 88 10.96 -0.26 5.33
N GLY A 89 11.59 0.59 6.13
CA GLY A 89 10.93 1.29 7.24
C GLY A 89 10.26 2.61 6.83
N SER A 90 9.89 3.42 7.81
CA SER A 90 9.34 4.76 7.57
C SER A 90 10.37 5.69 6.95
N ALA A 91 9.91 6.67 6.16
CA ALA A 91 10.73 7.65 5.46
C ALA A 91 10.27 9.09 5.78
N ALA A 92 11.14 10.08 5.58
CA ALA A 92 10.93 11.47 5.95
C ALA A 92 10.28 12.30 4.82
N HIS A 93 9.09 11.92 4.34
CA HIS A 93 8.55 12.45 3.08
C HIS A 93 7.39 13.46 3.22
N ALA A 94 6.46 13.25 4.15
CA ALA A 94 5.16 13.93 4.15
C ALA A 94 5.10 15.17 5.04
N GLY A 95 5.59 15.07 6.28
CA GLY A 95 5.44 16.14 7.29
C GLY A 95 3.97 16.45 7.61
N LYS A 96 3.66 17.72 7.93
CA LYS A 96 2.32 18.17 8.32
C LYS A 96 1.31 18.03 7.16
N GLY A 97 0.11 17.55 7.46
CA GLY A 97 -0.97 17.38 6.50
C GLY A 97 -2.09 16.45 6.98
N SER A 98 -3.07 16.19 6.12
CA SER A 98 -4.21 15.32 6.39
C SER A 98 -4.85 14.82 5.09
N GLY A 99 -5.34 13.59 5.06
CA GLY A 99 -6.00 13.02 3.88
C GLY A 99 -5.80 11.51 3.76
N GLY A 100 -6.46 10.87 2.78
CA GLY A 100 -6.20 9.48 2.39
C GLY A 100 -6.48 8.45 3.49
N GLY A 101 -7.37 8.76 4.44
CA GLY A 101 -7.65 7.91 5.61
C GLY A 101 -6.53 7.85 6.65
N MET A 102 -5.44 8.58 6.42
CA MET A 102 -4.28 8.60 7.33
C MET A 102 -4.51 9.52 8.52
N THR A 103 -3.83 9.19 9.62
CA THR A 103 -3.79 9.98 10.84
C THR A 103 -3.10 11.31 10.54
N ARG A 104 -3.72 12.43 10.92
CA ARG A 104 -3.18 13.78 10.70
C ARG A 104 -1.71 13.87 11.12
N ASP A 105 -0.90 14.51 10.27
CA ASP A 105 0.54 14.71 10.46
C ASP A 105 1.38 13.41 10.58
N ASP A 106 0.82 12.23 10.26
CA ASP A 106 1.47 10.93 10.47
C ASP A 106 1.69 10.08 9.21
N ALA A 107 1.57 10.69 8.03
CA ALA A 107 1.75 9.99 6.76
C ALA A 107 3.14 9.34 6.62
N ASN A 108 4.19 9.86 7.26
CA ASN A 108 5.52 9.24 7.25
C ASN A 108 5.56 7.80 7.80
N ARG A 109 4.56 7.44 8.63
CA ARG A 109 4.42 6.09 9.20
C ARG A 109 3.28 5.30 8.54
N GLU A 110 2.26 5.95 7.99
CA GLU A 110 1.08 5.28 7.42
C GLU A 110 1.07 5.21 5.89
N ALA A 111 2.05 5.83 5.21
CA ALA A 111 2.22 5.76 3.77
C ALA A 111 3.58 5.20 3.37
N ILE A 112 3.60 4.59 2.19
CA ILE A 112 4.85 4.21 1.51
C ILE A 112 5.15 5.29 0.49
N ALA A 113 6.35 5.84 0.57
CA ALA A 113 6.74 7.00 -0.21
C ALA A 113 7.45 6.60 -1.51
N PHE A 114 6.89 7.05 -2.62
CA PHE A 114 7.43 6.92 -3.97
C PHE A 114 7.84 8.30 -4.48
N SER A 115 9.02 8.43 -5.06
CA SER A 115 9.48 9.68 -5.63
C SER A 115 10.01 9.51 -7.04
N PHE A 116 9.76 10.48 -7.90
CA PHE A 116 10.41 10.62 -9.20
C PHE A 116 11.69 11.45 -9.06
N ASP A 117 12.80 10.96 -9.60
CA ASP A 117 14.01 11.76 -9.74
C ASP A 117 13.79 12.81 -10.84
N ALA A 118 13.22 13.95 -10.45
CA ALA A 118 12.70 14.99 -11.32
C ALA A 118 12.58 16.32 -10.56
N ASN A 119 12.37 17.41 -11.31
CA ASN A 119 12.17 18.75 -10.79
C ASN A 119 11.17 19.59 -11.61
N GLN A 120 10.85 20.77 -11.09
CA GLN A 120 9.94 21.74 -11.73
C GLN A 120 10.57 22.51 -12.91
N SER A 121 11.88 22.39 -13.11
CA SER A 121 12.67 23.15 -14.10
C SER A 121 12.99 22.27 -15.32
N ARG A 122 14.26 21.98 -15.59
CA ARG A 122 14.71 21.35 -16.84
C ARG A 122 14.47 19.84 -16.89
N TYR A 123 14.15 19.21 -15.77
CA TYR A 123 14.11 17.76 -15.64
C TYR A 123 12.73 17.28 -15.13
N PRO A 124 11.65 17.45 -15.91
CA PRO A 124 10.32 16.97 -15.52
C PRO A 124 10.26 15.44 -15.44
N VAL A 125 9.20 14.90 -14.83
CA VAL A 125 8.97 13.45 -14.78
C VAL A 125 8.92 12.85 -16.21
N THR A 126 9.65 11.76 -16.45
CA THR A 126 9.70 11.10 -17.77
C THR A 126 8.54 10.15 -18.00
N ALA A 127 8.25 9.85 -19.27
CA ALA A 127 7.28 8.80 -19.62
C ALA A 127 7.68 7.43 -19.03
N ALA A 128 8.97 7.11 -18.98
CA ALA A 128 9.46 5.85 -18.42
C ALA A 128 9.27 5.76 -16.89
N GLN A 129 9.44 6.88 -16.19
CA GLN A 129 9.09 7.01 -14.78
C GLN A 129 7.59 6.81 -14.54
N LEU A 130 6.74 7.44 -15.36
CA LEU A 130 5.28 7.34 -15.25
C LEU A 130 4.78 5.92 -15.57
N GLU A 131 5.34 5.26 -16.58
CA GLU A 131 5.06 3.86 -16.91
C GLU A 131 5.39 2.94 -15.74
N SER A 132 6.57 3.12 -15.13
CA SER A 132 7.00 2.33 -13.99
C SER A 132 6.13 2.58 -12.75
N ALA A 133 5.77 3.84 -12.48
CA ALA A 133 4.85 4.19 -11.41
C ALA A 133 3.45 3.60 -11.60
N ALA A 134 2.92 3.62 -12.84
CA ALA A 134 1.62 3.04 -13.15
C ALA A 134 1.60 1.53 -12.87
N LYS A 135 2.61 0.80 -13.37
CA LYS A 135 2.78 -0.65 -13.16
C LYS A 135 2.95 -1.00 -11.69
N VAL A 136 3.86 -0.31 -10.99
CA VAL A 136 4.14 -0.54 -9.57
C VAL A 136 2.92 -0.22 -8.73
N GLY A 137 2.28 0.92 -8.96
CA GLY A 137 1.07 1.32 -8.25
C GLY A 137 -0.03 0.27 -8.40
N LYS A 138 -0.29 -0.20 -9.62
CA LYS A 138 -1.27 -1.26 -9.89
C LYS A 138 -0.93 -2.55 -9.16
N ALA A 139 0.33 -2.97 -9.23
CA ALA A 139 0.80 -4.18 -8.55
C ALA A 139 0.58 -4.09 -7.04
N MET A 140 0.84 -2.93 -6.43
CA MET A 140 0.56 -2.70 -5.00
C MET A 140 -0.93 -2.75 -4.67
N THR A 141 -1.78 -2.09 -5.45
CA THR A 141 -3.23 -2.13 -5.23
C THR A 141 -3.75 -3.57 -5.28
N ASN A 142 -3.25 -4.36 -6.22
CA ASN A 142 -3.66 -5.75 -6.39
C ASN A 142 -3.12 -6.66 -5.27
N ASP A 143 -1.86 -6.51 -4.88
CA ASP A 143 -1.17 -7.40 -3.95
C ASP A 143 -1.51 -7.09 -2.49
N TRP A 144 -1.59 -5.80 -2.10
CA TRP A 144 -1.72 -5.39 -0.69
C TRP A 144 -3.12 -4.88 -0.33
N GLY A 145 -4.09 -5.11 -1.22
CA GLY A 145 -5.51 -4.90 -1.00
C GLY A 145 -6.01 -3.56 -1.55
N GLY A 146 -7.22 -3.58 -2.12
CA GLY A 146 -7.88 -2.45 -2.80
C GLY A 146 -8.25 -1.24 -1.93
N ASN A 147 -7.80 -1.18 -0.67
CA ASN A 147 -7.99 -0.03 0.22
C ASN A 147 -6.76 0.89 0.31
N LEU A 148 -5.66 0.57 -0.38
CA LEU A 148 -4.51 1.47 -0.51
C LEU A 148 -4.87 2.69 -1.34
N VAL A 149 -4.78 3.87 -0.73
CA VAL A 149 -5.01 5.15 -1.41
C VAL A 149 -3.73 5.57 -2.13
N HIS A 150 -3.81 5.85 -3.44
CA HIS A 150 -2.75 6.57 -4.14
C HIS A 150 -2.99 8.07 -3.96
N MET A 151 -1.99 8.77 -3.41
CA MET A 151 -2.10 10.18 -3.03
C MET A 151 -0.85 10.95 -3.43
N MET A 152 -1.01 12.14 -3.99
CA MET A 152 0.14 13.06 -4.16
C MET A 152 0.42 13.84 -2.87
N HIS A 153 1.65 14.33 -2.68
CA HIS A 153 1.98 15.18 -1.54
C HIS A 153 1.09 16.44 -1.45
N GLY A 154 0.73 17.02 -2.59
CA GLY A 154 -0.18 18.16 -2.62
C GLY A 154 -1.62 17.86 -2.19
N GLU A 155 -2.09 16.61 -2.26
CA GLU A 155 -3.39 16.23 -1.69
C GLU A 155 -3.30 16.06 -0.16
N TRP A 156 -2.11 15.74 0.36
CA TRP A 156 -1.84 15.64 1.80
C TRP A 156 -1.68 16.99 2.48
N ASN A 157 -0.94 17.92 1.85
CA ASN A 157 -0.78 19.30 2.30
C ASN A 157 -0.97 20.28 1.14
N PRO A 158 -2.22 20.61 0.79
CA PRO A 158 -2.53 21.47 -0.36
C PRO A 158 -2.10 22.92 -0.18
N ARG A 159 -1.76 23.36 1.03
CA ARG A 159 -1.33 24.74 1.29
C ARG A 159 0.12 24.96 0.87
N ASP A 160 0.99 24.00 1.18
CA ASP A 160 2.44 24.19 1.08
C ASP A 160 3.11 23.24 0.07
N ARG A 161 2.39 22.21 -0.42
CA ARG A 161 2.94 21.15 -1.26
C ARG A 161 2.13 20.98 -2.52
N HIS A 162 2.84 20.76 -3.63
CA HIS A 162 2.24 20.60 -4.96
C HIS A 162 2.85 19.43 -5.75
N ASP A 163 3.79 18.68 -5.16
CA ASP A 163 4.43 17.54 -5.82
C ASP A 163 3.56 16.26 -5.81
N PRO A 164 3.75 15.36 -6.80
CA PRO A 164 4.67 15.47 -7.92
C PRO A 164 4.19 16.47 -8.97
N THR A 165 5.13 17.22 -9.53
CA THR A 165 4.87 18.32 -10.46
C THR A 165 5.15 17.91 -11.90
N ARG A 166 4.64 18.71 -12.86
CA ARG A 166 4.94 18.57 -14.30
C ARG A 166 4.61 17.21 -14.93
N ILE A 167 3.68 16.46 -14.35
CA ILE A 167 3.11 15.26 -14.96
C ILE A 167 2.21 15.68 -16.14
N PRO A 168 2.38 15.13 -17.36
CA PRO A 168 1.45 15.36 -18.46
C PRO A 168 0.02 14.95 -18.08
N GLY A 169 -0.95 15.85 -18.21
CA GLY A 169 -2.33 15.61 -17.75
C GLY A 169 -2.52 15.65 -16.22
N GLY A 170 -1.47 15.99 -15.46
CA GLY A 170 -1.49 16.18 -14.02
C GLY A 170 -1.67 14.90 -13.21
N TRP A 171 -1.84 15.06 -11.90
CA TRP A 171 -2.01 13.94 -10.96
C TRP A 171 -3.18 13.00 -11.32
N SER A 172 -4.28 13.54 -11.86
CA SER A 172 -5.42 12.72 -12.30
C SER A 172 -5.04 11.74 -13.43
N ALA A 173 -4.13 12.13 -14.33
CA ALA A 173 -3.66 11.23 -15.38
C ALA A 173 -2.81 10.09 -14.82
N LEU A 174 -1.94 10.37 -13.85
CA LEU A 174 -1.15 9.34 -13.17
C LEU A 174 -2.03 8.40 -12.34
N LYS A 175 -3.01 8.92 -11.58
CA LYS A 175 -3.99 8.07 -10.87
C LYS A 175 -4.71 7.11 -11.83
N ALA A 176 -5.18 7.62 -12.96
CA ALA A 176 -5.83 6.79 -13.97
C ALA A 176 -4.87 5.78 -14.62
N ALA A 177 -3.59 6.14 -14.81
CA ALA A 177 -2.57 5.23 -15.29
C ALA A 177 -2.28 4.11 -14.29
N ILE A 178 -2.20 4.42 -12.99
CA ILE A 178 -2.09 3.45 -11.90
C ILE A 178 -3.28 2.49 -11.90
N GLU A 179 -4.51 2.99 -12.04
CA GLU A 179 -5.70 2.13 -12.12
C GLU A 179 -5.62 1.14 -13.30
N ARG A 180 -5.07 1.60 -14.44
CA ARG A 180 -4.85 0.78 -15.64
C ARG A 180 -3.63 -0.13 -15.56
N GLY A 181 -2.63 0.19 -14.74
CA GLY A 181 -1.33 -0.47 -14.72
C GLY A 181 -0.43 -0.16 -15.93
N SER A 182 -0.70 0.95 -16.64
CA SER A 182 0.10 1.39 -17.77
C SER A 182 -0.04 2.90 -18.03
N TRP A 183 1.07 3.51 -18.41
CA TRP A 183 1.17 4.84 -18.96
C TRP A 183 1.08 4.75 -20.49
N SER A 184 -0.07 5.13 -21.04
CA SER A 184 -0.11 5.63 -22.40
C SER A 184 0.19 7.12 -22.35
N ASP A 185 0.89 7.66 -23.35
CA ASP A 185 0.97 9.10 -23.56
C ASP A 185 -0.44 9.62 -23.87
N VAL A 186 -1.22 9.79 -22.82
CA VAL A 186 -2.47 10.51 -22.87
C VAL A 186 -2.05 11.97 -22.91
N ALA A 187 -1.75 12.48 -24.11
CA ALA A 187 -2.34 13.77 -24.44
C ALA A 187 -3.81 13.64 -24.03
N PRO A 188 -4.34 14.47 -23.10
CA PRO A 188 -5.70 14.32 -22.61
C PRO A 188 -6.58 14.11 -23.83
N SER A 189 -7.17 12.91 -23.94
CA SER A 189 -7.93 12.50 -25.11
C SER A 189 -8.79 13.68 -25.51
N SER A 190 -8.54 14.22 -26.69
CA SER A 190 -9.11 15.46 -27.19
C SER A 190 -10.59 15.26 -27.51
N THR A 191 -11.41 15.04 -26.48
CA THR A 191 -12.86 15.14 -26.55
C THR A 191 -13.24 16.56 -26.14
N GLY A 192 -12.88 17.51 -27.00
CA GLY A 192 -13.34 18.90 -26.98
C GLY A 192 -12.79 19.78 -25.84
N THR A 193 -12.26 20.94 -26.20
CA THR A 193 -12.11 22.06 -25.29
C THR A 193 -13.49 22.61 -24.94
N ARG A 194 -13.84 22.70 -23.65
CA ARG A 194 -15.10 23.31 -23.20
C ARG A 194 -14.83 24.60 -22.45
N SER A 195 -15.80 25.51 -22.47
CA SER A 195 -15.80 26.71 -21.63
C SER A 195 -16.74 26.50 -20.45
N HIS A 196 -16.29 26.84 -19.25
CA HIS A 196 -17.09 26.87 -18.02
C HIS A 196 -17.11 28.30 -17.48
N THR A 197 -18.28 28.85 -17.19
CA THR A 197 -18.39 30.17 -16.55
C THR A 197 -18.58 29.97 -15.05
N VAL A 198 -17.65 30.48 -14.25
CA VAL A 198 -17.66 30.36 -12.79
C VAL A 198 -18.93 31.01 -12.24
N THR A 199 -19.68 30.26 -11.44
CA THR A 199 -20.85 30.74 -10.69
C THR A 199 -20.51 30.99 -9.23
N ALA A 200 -21.35 31.73 -8.52
CA ALA A 200 -21.12 32.06 -7.12
C ALA A 200 -20.98 30.80 -6.25
N GLY A 201 -19.91 30.72 -5.47
CA GLY A 201 -19.63 29.60 -4.57
C GLY A 201 -18.89 28.42 -5.20
N GLU A 202 -18.55 28.46 -6.49
CA GLU A 202 -17.70 27.43 -7.10
C GLU A 202 -16.22 27.65 -6.74
N THR A 203 -15.53 26.56 -6.41
CA THR A 203 -14.09 26.51 -6.24
C THR A 203 -13.43 25.85 -7.45
N LEU A 204 -12.15 26.15 -7.70
CA LEU A 204 -11.42 25.55 -8.81
C LEU A 204 -11.34 24.02 -8.68
N SER A 205 -11.27 23.50 -7.46
CA SER A 205 -11.34 22.06 -7.18
C SER A 205 -12.71 21.46 -7.54
N ALA A 206 -13.82 22.10 -7.16
CA ALA A 206 -15.15 21.63 -7.50
C ALA A 206 -15.41 21.63 -9.02
N ILE A 207 -14.86 22.62 -9.74
CA ILE A 207 -14.92 22.69 -11.20
C ILE A 207 -14.04 21.59 -11.83
N ALA A 208 -12.82 21.40 -11.33
CA ALA A 208 -11.91 20.34 -11.76
C ALA A 208 -12.57 18.96 -11.63
N ASP A 209 -13.18 18.68 -10.47
CA ASP A 209 -13.90 17.45 -10.19
C ASP A 209 -15.11 17.25 -11.12
N ARG A 210 -15.90 18.32 -11.34
CA ARG A 210 -17.09 18.30 -12.24
C ARG A 210 -16.72 17.83 -13.64
N TYR A 211 -15.57 18.28 -14.15
CA TYR A 211 -15.11 17.97 -15.50
C TYR A 211 -14.12 16.79 -15.56
N SER A 212 -13.79 16.20 -14.41
CA SER A 212 -12.79 15.12 -14.29
C SER A 212 -11.42 15.52 -14.85
N VAL A 213 -11.00 16.76 -14.58
CA VAL A 213 -9.68 17.32 -14.91
C VAL A 213 -8.97 17.69 -13.61
N SER A 214 -7.66 17.88 -13.61
CA SER A 214 -6.95 18.31 -12.39
C SER A 214 -7.00 19.84 -12.22
N VAL A 215 -6.86 20.31 -10.97
CA VAL A 215 -6.72 21.75 -10.68
C VAL A 215 -5.53 22.32 -11.44
N ASP A 216 -4.38 21.64 -11.44
CA ASP A 216 -3.19 22.05 -12.17
C ASP A 216 -3.41 22.17 -13.69
N THR A 217 -4.18 21.25 -14.26
CA THR A 217 -4.59 21.33 -15.66
C THR A 217 -5.41 22.60 -15.92
N LEU A 218 -6.33 22.96 -15.02
CA LEU A 218 -7.11 24.19 -15.13
C LEU A 218 -6.26 25.44 -14.91
N VAL A 219 -5.38 25.45 -13.91
CA VAL A 219 -4.45 26.55 -13.63
C VAL A 219 -3.57 26.82 -14.85
N THR A 220 -3.00 25.77 -15.42
CA THR A 220 -2.11 25.86 -16.59
C THR A 220 -2.88 26.31 -17.83
N ALA A 221 -4.04 25.70 -18.12
CA ALA A 221 -4.84 26.03 -19.29
C ALA A 221 -5.38 27.46 -19.28
N ASN A 222 -5.67 28.00 -18.08
CA ASN A 222 -6.25 29.32 -17.90
C ASN A 222 -5.27 30.37 -17.41
N LYS A 223 -4.00 30.02 -17.25
CA LYS A 223 -2.92 30.90 -16.75
C LYS A 223 -3.33 31.60 -15.44
N LEU A 224 -3.92 30.84 -14.52
CA LEU A 224 -4.42 31.39 -13.25
C LEU A 224 -3.25 31.70 -12.32
N ALA A 225 -3.09 32.96 -11.94
CA ALA A 225 -2.05 33.38 -10.99
C ALA A 225 -2.34 32.91 -9.56
N ASN A 226 -3.62 32.79 -9.19
CA ASN A 226 -4.04 32.27 -7.88
C ASN A 226 -5.19 31.27 -8.06
N PRO A 227 -4.96 29.97 -7.82
CA PRO A 227 -5.97 28.91 -7.94
C PRO A 227 -7.15 29.06 -6.98
N ASN A 228 -6.95 29.79 -5.86
CA ASN A 228 -7.95 29.99 -4.81
C ASN A 228 -8.82 31.24 -5.02
N LEU A 229 -8.54 32.03 -6.07
CA LEU A 229 -9.27 33.25 -6.37
C LEU A 229 -9.91 33.13 -7.75
N LEU A 230 -11.17 32.70 -7.77
CA LEU A 230 -12.01 32.72 -8.96
C LEU A 230 -13.01 33.86 -8.88
N GLN A 231 -13.19 34.58 -9.98
CA GLN A 231 -14.21 35.63 -10.08
C GLN A 231 -15.50 35.05 -10.64
N VAL A 232 -16.64 35.41 -10.04
CA VAL A 232 -17.95 35.06 -10.61
C VAL A 232 -18.05 35.66 -12.03
N GLY A 233 -18.46 34.85 -13.00
CA GLY A 233 -18.49 35.20 -14.42
C GLY A 233 -17.19 34.93 -15.18
N GLN A 234 -16.10 34.53 -14.49
CA GLN A 234 -14.85 34.16 -15.14
C GLN A 234 -15.05 32.93 -16.02
N LYS A 235 -14.60 33.01 -17.28
CA LYS A 235 -14.61 31.86 -18.20
C LYS A 235 -13.33 31.06 -18.06
N LEU A 236 -13.47 29.77 -17.77
CA LEU A 236 -12.40 28.80 -17.72
C LEU A 236 -12.49 27.86 -18.92
N THR A 237 -11.37 27.72 -19.60
CA THR A 237 -11.07 26.70 -20.58
C THR A 237 -10.82 25.38 -19.87
N ILE A 238 -11.58 24.35 -20.23
CA ILE A 238 -11.55 23.02 -19.65
C ILE A 238 -10.98 22.05 -20.71
N PRO A 239 -9.71 21.66 -20.62
CA PRO A 239 -9.09 20.71 -21.55
C PRO A 239 -9.58 19.28 -21.32
N GLY A 240 -10.08 18.61 -22.34
CA GLY A 240 -10.37 17.16 -22.30
C GLY A 240 -11.45 16.73 -21.30
N GLY A 241 -12.30 17.65 -20.82
CA GLY A 241 -13.31 17.34 -19.82
C GLY A 241 -14.37 16.35 -20.34
N LYS A 242 -14.76 15.35 -19.54
CA LYS A 242 -15.99 14.57 -19.80
C LYS A 242 -17.22 15.46 -19.61
N ALA A 243 -18.37 15.08 -20.19
CA ALA A 243 -19.61 15.84 -20.03
C ALA A 243 -19.85 16.10 -18.53
N ALA A 244 -20.22 17.34 -18.17
CA ALA A 244 -20.38 17.74 -16.79
C ALA A 244 -21.28 16.73 -16.06
N LYS A 245 -20.78 16.13 -14.97
CA LYS A 245 -21.65 15.35 -14.09
C LYS A 245 -22.72 16.31 -13.56
N SER A 246 -24.00 15.98 -13.75
CA SER A 246 -25.11 16.77 -13.22
C SER A 246 -24.90 17.03 -11.72
N PRO A 247 -25.23 18.23 -11.20
CA PRO A 247 -25.04 18.52 -9.78
C PRO A 247 -25.82 17.52 -8.94
N ALA A 248 -25.15 16.87 -7.99
CA ALA A 248 -25.81 16.12 -6.93
C ALA A 248 -26.66 17.10 -6.12
N SER A 249 -27.96 16.83 -6.03
CA SER A 249 -28.87 17.49 -5.11
C SER A 249 -28.38 17.34 -3.67
N ALA A 250 -28.55 18.41 -2.89
CA ALA A 250 -28.17 18.50 -1.48
C ALA A 250 -28.72 17.32 -0.63
N PRO A 251 -28.03 16.94 0.47
CA PRO A 251 -28.38 15.75 1.24
C PRO A 251 -29.70 15.93 2.01
N ALA A 252 -30.63 14.98 1.83
CA ALA A 252 -31.83 14.87 2.64
C ALA A 252 -31.54 14.21 4.01
N ALA A 253 -32.19 14.74 5.05
CA ALA A 253 -32.07 14.38 6.47
C ALA A 253 -32.44 12.90 6.79
N PRO A 254 -31.95 12.35 7.93
CA PRO A 254 -32.10 10.92 8.25
C PRO A 254 -33.50 10.60 8.81
N LYS A 255 -33.95 9.36 8.60
CA LYS A 255 -35.11 8.77 9.30
C LYS A 255 -34.74 7.44 10.00
N PRO A 256 -35.47 7.05 11.07
CA PRO A 256 -34.94 6.29 12.21
C PRO A 256 -35.05 4.76 12.08
N ASN A 257 -34.24 4.05 12.87
CA ASN A 257 -34.21 2.58 13.10
C ASN A 257 -35.56 2.01 13.60
N THR A 258 -35.88 0.71 13.50
CA THR A 258 -35.49 -0.44 14.39
C THR A 258 -36.40 -1.67 14.04
N PRO A 259 -36.29 -2.94 14.56
CA PRO A 259 -35.19 -3.94 14.70
C PRO A 259 -35.50 -5.40 14.17
N ALA A 260 -34.42 -6.21 14.08
CA ALA A 260 -34.17 -7.64 14.46
C ALA A 260 -35.04 -8.86 14.03
N GLY A 261 -34.33 -9.94 13.63
CA GLY A 261 -34.71 -11.38 13.63
C GLY A 261 -34.84 -11.97 12.21
N SER A 262 -34.32 -13.13 11.79
CA SER A 262 -33.77 -14.33 12.47
C SER A 262 -32.93 -15.19 11.49
N TYR A 263 -32.20 -16.17 12.03
CA TYR A 263 -31.31 -17.15 11.37
C TYR A 263 -32.04 -18.39 10.81
N ALA A 264 -31.35 -19.10 9.90
CA ALA A 264 -31.60 -20.43 9.26
C ALA A 264 -32.50 -20.40 8.01
N ASP A 265 -32.14 -20.97 6.86
CA ASP A 265 -31.61 -22.32 6.63
C ASP A 265 -30.75 -22.42 5.33
N ARG A 266 -29.81 -23.37 5.32
CA ARG A 266 -28.93 -23.75 4.21
C ARG A 266 -29.61 -24.83 3.36
N THR A 267 -29.42 -24.81 2.04
CA THR A 267 -28.87 -25.93 1.23
C THR A 267 -29.22 -25.78 -0.27
N SER A 268 -28.27 -25.25 -1.03
CA SER A 268 -27.92 -25.71 -2.39
C SER A 268 -26.59 -25.07 -2.76
N TRP A 269 -25.60 -25.91 -3.09
CA TRP A 269 -24.21 -25.51 -3.33
C TRP A 269 -23.99 -25.09 -4.78
N PRO A 270 -23.48 -23.87 -5.07
CA PRO A 270 -22.81 -23.57 -6.33
C PRO A 270 -21.29 -23.65 -6.18
N GLU A 271 -20.61 -23.69 -7.32
CA GLU A 271 -19.21 -24.05 -7.58
C GLU A 271 -18.12 -23.47 -6.64
N ARG A 272 -16.99 -24.21 -6.54
CA ARG A 272 -15.97 -24.04 -5.50
C ARG A 272 -15.24 -22.67 -5.53
N PRO A 273 -15.01 -21.99 -4.39
CA PRO A 273 -14.37 -20.67 -4.34
C PRO A 273 -12.85 -20.65 -4.60
N ILE A 274 -12.39 -19.51 -5.16
CA ILE A 274 -11.01 -19.09 -5.47
C ILE A 274 -10.00 -19.33 -4.33
N GLN A 275 -10.45 -19.35 -3.07
CA GLN A 275 -9.62 -19.52 -1.89
C GLN A 275 -8.81 -20.84 -1.89
N GLN A 276 -9.29 -21.87 -2.58
CA GLN A 276 -8.60 -23.17 -2.63
C GLN A 276 -7.47 -23.18 -3.67
N ARG A 277 -7.57 -22.39 -4.75
CA ARG A 277 -6.47 -22.19 -5.73
C ARG A 277 -5.32 -21.33 -5.17
N ILE A 278 -5.65 -20.40 -4.26
CA ILE A 278 -4.67 -19.59 -3.53
C ILE A 278 -3.84 -20.44 -2.55
N ASN A 279 -4.43 -21.48 -1.96
CA ASN A 279 -3.72 -22.34 -1.00
C ASN A 279 -2.65 -23.22 -1.66
N ASP A 280 -2.83 -23.59 -2.93
CA ASP A 280 -1.89 -24.46 -3.66
C ASP A 280 -0.65 -23.70 -4.16
N GLN A 281 -0.71 -22.36 -4.24
CA GLN A 281 0.35 -21.52 -4.83
C GLN A 281 1.14 -20.71 -3.79
N LEU A 282 0.70 -20.70 -2.52
CA LEU A 282 1.36 -20.06 -1.37
C LEU A 282 2.45 -20.94 -0.72
N TRP A 283 2.77 -22.10 -1.30
CA TRP A 283 3.54 -23.15 -0.64
C TRP A 283 5.07 -23.00 -0.70
N GLU A 284 5.62 -22.08 -1.51
CA GLU A 284 7.04 -22.15 -1.86
C GLU A 284 8.01 -21.23 -1.09
N ASP A 285 7.71 -19.97 -0.73
CA ASP A 285 8.82 -19.08 -0.33
C ASP A 285 8.72 -18.38 1.05
N ASN A 286 9.60 -18.84 1.95
CA ASN A 286 10.13 -18.28 3.22
C ASN A 286 9.56 -18.82 4.56
N ALA A 287 10.39 -19.60 5.27
CA ALA A 287 10.02 -20.53 6.35
C ALA A 287 9.76 -19.92 7.75
N TYR A 288 10.20 -18.67 7.98
CA TYR A 288 10.22 -18.06 9.32
C TYR A 288 8.87 -17.49 9.81
N GLU A 289 8.13 -16.80 8.93
CA GLU A 289 6.78 -16.30 9.23
C GLU A 289 5.70 -17.34 8.87
N SER A 290 5.97 -18.20 7.88
CA SER A 290 5.05 -19.27 7.50
C SER A 290 4.83 -20.28 8.61
N THR A 291 5.81 -20.59 9.46
CA THR A 291 5.63 -21.56 10.55
C THR A 291 4.79 -20.99 11.72
N LYS A 292 4.98 -19.70 12.07
CA LYS A 292 4.19 -19.02 13.12
C LYS A 292 2.76 -18.77 12.68
N PHE A 293 2.56 -18.34 11.43
CA PHE A 293 1.23 -18.13 10.87
C PHE A 293 0.53 -19.44 10.52
N ALA A 294 1.25 -20.47 10.05
CA ALA A 294 0.68 -21.80 9.84
C ALA A 294 0.26 -22.43 11.17
N LEU A 295 1.01 -22.25 12.26
CA LEU A 295 0.60 -22.73 13.58
C LEU A 295 -0.68 -22.02 14.07
N VAL A 296 -0.73 -20.69 13.96
CA VAL A 296 -1.92 -19.91 14.35
C VAL A 296 -3.12 -20.26 13.48
N GLU A 297 -2.94 -20.43 12.18
CA GLU A 297 -4.01 -20.75 11.22
C GLU A 297 -4.47 -22.22 11.31
N ALA A 298 -3.55 -23.15 11.59
CA ALA A 298 -3.88 -24.55 11.89
C ALA A 298 -4.79 -24.67 13.11
N LEU A 299 -4.45 -23.94 14.16
CA LEU A 299 -5.19 -23.93 15.42
C LEU A 299 -6.54 -23.23 15.25
N ARG A 300 -6.60 -22.14 14.48
CA ARG A 300 -7.86 -21.50 14.07
C ARG A 300 -8.77 -22.45 13.28
N ARG A 301 -8.21 -23.20 12.32
CA ARG A 301 -8.94 -24.21 11.54
C ARG A 301 -9.36 -25.44 12.35
N ALA A 302 -8.64 -25.74 13.42
CA ALA A 302 -9.01 -26.75 14.41
C ALA A 302 -10.06 -26.24 15.43
N GLY A 303 -10.53 -25.00 15.32
CA GLY A 303 -11.60 -24.43 16.16
C GLY A 303 -11.12 -23.60 17.34
N TYR A 304 -9.81 -23.35 17.47
CA TYR A 304 -9.24 -22.58 18.58
C TYR A 304 -9.00 -21.12 18.15
N GLY A 305 -9.89 -20.24 18.60
CA GLY A 305 -9.77 -18.80 18.39
C GLY A 305 -8.75 -18.15 19.33
N THR A 306 -8.22 -17.00 18.91
CA THR A 306 -7.40 -16.13 19.76
C THR A 306 -8.05 -14.76 19.81
N ASP A 307 -8.21 -14.18 21.00
CA ASP A 307 -8.80 -12.84 21.15
C ASP A 307 -7.76 -11.73 20.91
N SER A 308 -6.49 -12.12 20.73
CA SER A 308 -5.41 -11.18 20.44
C SER A 308 -5.29 -10.87 18.95
N THR A 309 -5.16 -9.58 18.64
CA THR A 309 -4.88 -9.06 17.29
C THR A 309 -3.40 -9.06 16.93
N THR A 310 -2.50 -9.36 17.88
CA THR A 310 -1.05 -9.33 17.69
C THR A 310 -0.46 -10.74 17.62
N SER A 311 0.49 -11.00 16.71
CA SER A 311 1.12 -12.32 16.58
C SER A 311 1.75 -12.82 17.89
N TRP A 312 2.34 -11.92 18.68
CA TRP A 312 2.89 -12.24 20.00
C TRP A 312 1.81 -12.59 21.03
N GLY A 313 0.72 -11.83 21.08
CA GLY A 313 -0.39 -12.14 21.99
C GLY A 313 -1.13 -13.42 21.62
N ARG A 314 -1.23 -13.75 20.32
CA ARG A 314 -1.73 -15.06 19.85
C ARG A 314 -0.82 -16.20 20.30
N LEU A 315 0.49 -16.07 20.14
CA LEU A 315 1.46 -17.05 20.62
C LEU A 315 1.44 -17.21 22.14
N GLN A 316 1.25 -16.13 22.91
CA GLN A 316 1.10 -16.20 24.35
C GLN A 316 -0.19 -16.91 24.79
N GLN A 317 -1.31 -16.69 24.09
CA GLN A 317 -2.57 -17.40 24.34
C GLN A 317 -2.46 -18.88 23.99
N ILE A 318 -1.90 -19.22 22.83
CA ILE A 318 -1.61 -20.59 22.41
C ILE A 318 -0.68 -21.29 23.41
N SER A 319 0.34 -20.57 23.90
CA SER A 319 1.26 -21.06 24.92
C SER A 319 0.57 -21.34 26.27
N ARG A 320 -0.45 -20.56 26.66
CA ARG A 320 -1.24 -20.82 27.87
C ARG A 320 -2.16 -22.02 27.70
N TRP A 321 -2.75 -22.16 26.50
CA TRP A 321 -3.62 -23.27 26.11
C TRP A 321 -2.88 -24.62 26.08
N LEU A 322 -1.71 -24.71 25.43
CA LEU A 322 -0.87 -25.92 25.42
C LEU A 322 -0.36 -26.32 26.81
N ARG A 323 -0.35 -25.37 27.77
CA ARG A 323 0.03 -25.61 29.17
C ARG A 323 -1.17 -25.86 30.10
N GLY A 324 -2.38 -25.99 29.56
CA GLY A 324 -3.59 -26.30 30.33
C GLY A 324 -4.06 -25.21 31.29
N ARG A 325 -3.66 -23.95 31.07
CA ARG A 325 -4.10 -22.81 31.91
C ARG A 325 -5.32 -22.16 31.27
N HIS A 326 -6.52 -22.60 31.71
CA HIS A 326 -7.83 -22.32 31.13
C HIS A 326 -8.34 -20.89 31.36
N GLU A 327 -8.85 -20.25 30.30
CA GLU A 327 -10.01 -19.32 30.34
C GLU A 327 -10.95 -19.45 29.12
N LEU A 328 -10.72 -20.38 28.18
CA LEU A 328 -11.60 -20.59 27.02
C LEU A 328 -12.33 -21.93 27.13
N ARG A 329 -13.66 -21.90 26.97
CA ARG A 329 -14.59 -23.03 27.10
C ARG A 329 -14.54 -23.94 25.87
N GLY A 330 -14.25 -25.23 26.07
CA GLY A 330 -14.39 -26.30 25.07
C GLY A 330 -14.07 -27.68 25.69
N PRO A 331 -14.66 -28.79 25.21
CA PRO A 331 -14.67 -30.09 25.91
C PRO A 331 -13.43 -30.98 25.66
N GLU A 332 -12.43 -30.53 24.93
CA GLU A 332 -11.35 -31.40 24.44
C GLU A 332 -10.14 -31.46 25.37
N THR A 333 -9.60 -32.68 25.57
CA THR A 333 -8.36 -32.90 26.33
C THR A 333 -7.13 -32.50 25.51
N GLN A 334 -5.99 -32.26 26.18
CA GLN A 334 -4.71 -31.92 25.51
C GLN A 334 -4.28 -32.96 24.45
N VAL A 335 -4.70 -34.21 24.59
CA VAL A 335 -4.40 -35.31 23.66
C VAL A 335 -5.17 -35.16 22.34
N GLU A 336 -6.42 -34.72 22.40
CA GLU A 336 -7.27 -34.56 21.22
C GLU A 336 -6.80 -33.38 20.37
N ILE A 337 -6.41 -32.31 21.06
CA ILE A 337 -5.74 -31.14 20.51
C ILE A 337 -4.49 -31.52 19.71
N TRP A 338 -3.67 -32.41 20.28
CA TRP A 338 -2.45 -32.88 19.65
C TRP A 338 -2.71 -33.72 18.40
N LYS A 339 -3.67 -34.66 18.44
CA LYS A 339 -4.04 -35.47 17.27
C LYS A 339 -4.49 -34.60 16.11
N ARG A 340 -5.26 -33.54 16.37
CA ARG A 340 -5.70 -32.59 15.34
C ARG A 340 -4.53 -31.82 14.75
N PHE A 341 -3.58 -31.37 15.57
CA PHE A 341 -2.39 -30.66 15.09
C PHE A 341 -1.47 -31.56 14.25
N GLN A 342 -1.22 -32.80 14.67
CA GLN A 342 -0.48 -33.79 13.87
C GLN A 342 -1.18 -34.11 12.55
N THR A 343 -2.52 -34.29 12.59
CA THR A 343 -3.32 -34.55 11.39
C THR A 343 -3.23 -33.38 10.43
N PHE A 344 -3.27 -32.14 10.93
CA PHE A 344 -3.07 -30.95 10.13
C PHE A 344 -1.67 -30.93 9.48
N LEU A 345 -0.60 -31.10 10.26
CA LEU A 345 0.76 -31.06 9.70
C LEU A 345 1.00 -32.19 8.68
N LYS A 346 0.40 -33.37 8.88
CA LYS A 346 0.36 -34.45 7.87
C LYS A 346 -0.44 -34.04 6.64
N SER A 347 -1.60 -33.38 6.81
CA SER A 347 -2.46 -32.94 5.71
C SER A 347 -1.82 -31.87 4.83
N VAL A 348 -0.84 -31.14 5.35
CA VAL A 348 -0.04 -30.18 4.60
C VAL A 348 1.34 -30.72 4.20
N ASN A 349 1.57 -32.02 4.37
CA ASN A 349 2.82 -32.72 4.05
C ASN A 349 4.08 -32.14 4.74
N ARG A 350 3.90 -31.51 5.92
CA ARG A 350 4.96 -30.93 6.75
C ARG A 350 5.22 -31.73 8.04
N TYR A 351 4.78 -32.99 8.08
CA TYR A 351 5.05 -33.91 9.18
C TYR A 351 5.31 -35.32 8.68
N ALA A 352 6.58 -35.61 8.40
CA ALA A 352 7.08 -36.95 8.07
C ALA A 352 7.84 -37.59 9.25
N GLY A 353 7.64 -37.09 10.48
CA GLY A 353 8.43 -37.45 11.66
C GLY A 353 9.66 -36.57 11.89
N ALA A 354 10.02 -35.70 10.93
CA ALA A 354 11.05 -34.66 11.05
C ALA A 354 10.77 -33.47 10.10
N ILE A 355 11.36 -32.31 10.36
CA ILE A 355 11.42 -31.15 9.46
C ILE A 355 12.89 -30.75 9.30
N ASP A 356 13.39 -30.70 8.06
CA ASP A 356 14.80 -30.40 7.72
C ASP A 356 15.84 -31.19 8.54
N GLY A 357 15.54 -32.48 8.77
CA GLY A 357 16.41 -33.37 9.54
C GLY A 357 16.24 -33.28 11.06
N ILE A 358 15.44 -32.35 11.59
CA ILE A 358 15.15 -32.21 13.02
C ILE A 358 13.94 -33.08 13.39
N PRO A 359 14.09 -34.15 14.20
CA PRO A 359 13.00 -35.06 14.54
C PRO A 359 11.88 -34.33 15.30
N GLY A 360 10.64 -34.57 14.88
CA GLY A 360 9.46 -33.99 15.51
C GLY A 360 9.34 -34.39 16.99
N PRO A 361 8.76 -33.53 17.85
CA PRO A 361 8.71 -33.78 19.28
C PRO A 361 7.70 -34.89 19.52
N GLN A 362 8.12 -35.92 20.26
CA GLN A 362 7.30 -37.09 20.56
C GLN A 362 6.44 -36.91 21.82
N THR A 363 6.62 -35.81 22.55
CA THR A 363 5.88 -35.48 23.77
C THR A 363 5.51 -34.00 23.81
N THR A 364 4.40 -33.67 24.49
CA THR A 364 3.91 -32.29 24.64
C THR A 364 4.95 -31.36 25.28
N ARG A 365 5.83 -31.88 26.13
CA ARG A 365 6.90 -31.11 26.80
C ARG A 365 8.09 -30.81 25.86
N GLY A 366 8.33 -31.64 24.85
CA GLY A 366 9.41 -31.46 23.86
C GLY A 366 9.15 -30.36 22.83
N ILE A 367 7.95 -29.80 22.78
CA ILE A 367 7.51 -28.83 21.75
C ILE A 367 8.37 -27.56 21.77
N PHE A 368 8.64 -27.01 22.95
CA PHE A 368 9.43 -25.77 23.07
C PHE A 368 10.91 -25.99 22.74
N GLY A 369 11.45 -27.17 23.07
CA GLY A 369 12.80 -27.58 22.65
C GLY A 369 12.88 -27.66 21.14
N TRP A 370 11.99 -28.45 20.52
CA TRP A 370 11.95 -28.62 19.08
C TRP A 370 11.76 -27.33 18.28
N LEU A 371 10.85 -26.44 18.73
CA LEU A 371 10.67 -25.13 18.09
C LEU A 371 11.88 -24.21 18.29
N ASN A 372 12.61 -24.34 19.40
CA ASN A 372 13.86 -23.61 19.63
C ASN A 372 15.04 -24.20 18.86
N ASP A 373 15.05 -25.51 18.63
CA ASP A 373 16.08 -26.20 17.85
C ASP A 373 15.94 -25.84 16.37
N ILE A 374 14.70 -25.83 15.86
CA ILE A 374 14.38 -25.23 14.55
C ILE A 374 14.83 -23.77 14.52
N ARG A 375 14.49 -22.97 15.54
CA ARG A 375 14.93 -21.56 15.60
C ARG A 375 16.47 -21.41 15.55
N SER A 376 17.21 -22.31 16.18
CA SER A 376 18.68 -22.21 16.30
C SER A 376 19.40 -22.72 15.06
N ALA A 377 18.80 -23.62 14.28
CA ALA A 377 19.33 -24.08 13.00
C ALA A 377 19.20 -23.03 11.88
N TYR A 378 18.35 -22.02 12.07
CA TYR A 378 18.03 -20.96 11.10
C TYR A 378 18.53 -19.56 11.53
N LEU A 379 19.31 -19.48 12.61
CA LEU A 379 20.07 -18.30 13.08
C LEU A 379 21.56 -18.54 12.83
#